data_AF-A0A962S886-F1
#
_entry.id   AF-A0A962S886-F1
#
_cell.length_a   1.000
_cell.length_b   1.000
_cell.length_c   1.000
_cell.angle_alpha   90.00
_cell.angle_beta   90.00
_cell.angle_gamma   90.00
#
_symmetry.space_group_name_H-M   'P 1'
#
loop_
_entity.id
_entity.type
_entity.pdbx_description
1 polymer ?
#
loop_
_entity_poly.entity_id
_entity_poly.type
_entity_poly.pdbx_seq_one_letter_code
_entity_poly.pdbx_strand_id
1 'polypeptide(L)'
;ITISFLSAGLLGLAAGIGIIFFFFLGTTTGAWLIAGFGLKVKISAYAMPMLVFGIILIFQKSRSLKGVGYILAGLGFLFLGIHHMKEGFDAFKDTIDLTKFAVAGYPGVFLFAFLGIVATVIMQSSHATLVIIITALAAQQITYENALALAIGANIGTTITAILGALSANVQGKRLAGAHLIFNVV
;
A
#
# COMPACT_ATOMS: atom_id res chain seq x y z
N ILE A 1 -8.62 -11.83 4.35
CA ILE A 1 -8.66 -13.19 3.74
C ILE A 1 -8.09 -14.24 4.71
N THR A 2 -6.86 -14.10 5.22
CA THR A 2 -6.24 -15.07 6.14
C THR A 2 -7.10 -15.38 7.38
N ILE A 3 -7.68 -14.36 8.02
CA ILE A 3 -8.57 -14.53 9.19
C ILE A 3 -9.82 -15.35 8.83
N SER A 4 -10.42 -15.12 7.66
CA SER A 4 -11.61 -15.83 7.18
C SER A 4 -11.32 -17.30 6.86
N PHE A 5 -10.18 -17.58 6.22
CA PHE A 5 -9.75 -18.95 5.89
C PHE A 5 -9.37 -19.74 7.14
N LEU A 6 -8.70 -19.09 8.09
CA LEU A 6 -8.42 -19.65 9.41
C LEU A 6 -9.73 -19.93 10.16
N SER A 7 -10.71 -19.03 10.05
CA SER A 7 -12.01 -19.18 10.71
C SER A 7 -12.85 -20.32 10.10
N ALA A 8 -12.70 -20.57 8.80
CA ALA A 8 -13.33 -21.68 8.09
C ALA A 8 -12.62 -23.03 8.28
N GLY A 9 -11.53 -23.08 9.06
CA GLY A 9 -10.75 -24.31 9.28
C GLY A 9 -9.90 -24.72 8.08
N LEU A 10 -9.79 -23.87 7.05
CA LEU A 10 -9.01 -24.14 5.83
C LEU A 10 -7.52 -23.87 6.00
N LEU A 11 -7.13 -23.15 7.06
CA LEU A 11 -5.74 -22.86 7.40
C LEU A 11 -5.49 -23.13 8.89
N GLY A 12 -4.28 -23.58 9.21
CA GLY A 12 -3.80 -23.65 10.59
C GLY A 12 -3.25 -22.31 11.08
N LEU A 13 -3.20 -22.10 12.41
CA LEU A 13 -2.76 -20.84 13.02
C LEU A 13 -1.33 -20.47 12.62
N ALA A 14 -0.41 -21.45 12.61
CA ALA A 14 0.97 -21.25 12.20
C ALA A 14 1.09 -20.79 10.74
N ALA A 15 0.31 -21.39 9.83
CA ALA A 15 0.25 -20.97 8.43
C ALA A 15 -0.33 -19.55 8.29
N GLY A 16 -1.38 -19.23 9.06
CA GLY A 16 -1.96 -17.89 9.09
C GLY A 16 -0.97 -16.82 9.56
N ILE A 17 -0.20 -17.12 10.62
CA ILE A 17 0.86 -16.24 11.11
C ILE A 17 1.93 -16.06 10.01
N GLY A 18 2.40 -17.15 9.40
CA GLY A 18 3.40 -17.08 8.33
C GLY A 18 2.96 -16.22 7.14
N ILE A 19 1.70 -16.32 6.71
CA ILE A 19 1.13 -15.49 5.64
C ILE A 19 1.15 -14.00 6.03
N ILE A 20 0.79 -13.67 7.27
CA ILE A 20 0.81 -12.29 7.76
C ILE A 20 2.23 -11.73 7.76
N PHE A 21 3.22 -12.49 8.25
CA PHE A 21 4.62 -12.06 8.23
C PHE A 21 5.14 -11.81 6.81
N PHE A 22 4.81 -12.70 5.87
CA PHE A 22 5.24 -12.57 4.48
C PHE A 22 4.57 -11.40 3.75
N PHE A 23 3.34 -11.03 4.15
CA PHE A 23 2.63 -9.89 3.61
C PHE A 23 3.40 -8.58 3.85
N PHE A 24 4.04 -8.41 5.02
CA PHE A 24 4.87 -7.22 5.29
C PHE A 24 6.05 -7.11 4.34
N LEU A 25 6.73 -8.23 4.06
CA LEU A 25 7.81 -8.26 3.08
C LEU A 25 7.30 -7.76 1.72
N GLY A 26 6.12 -8.22 1.29
CA GLY A 26 5.47 -7.76 0.07
C GLY A 26 5.17 -6.26 0.06
N THR A 27 4.63 -5.70 1.15
CA THR A 27 4.34 -4.26 1.24
C THR A 27 5.61 -3.41 1.17
N THR A 28 6.68 -3.85 1.82
CA THR A 28 7.99 -3.17 1.80
C THR A 28 8.65 -3.27 0.43
N THR A 29 8.69 -4.46 -0.19
CA THR A 29 9.21 -4.63 -1.56
C THR A 29 8.45 -3.75 -2.55
N GLY A 30 7.13 -3.66 -2.41
CA GLY A 30 6.31 -2.76 -3.22
C GLY A 30 6.69 -1.28 -3.05
N ALA A 31 6.88 -0.82 -1.81
CA ALA A 31 7.31 0.55 -1.53
C ALA A 31 8.68 0.87 -2.15
N TRP A 32 9.64 -0.06 -2.09
CA TRP A 32 10.95 0.09 -2.73
C TRP A 32 10.87 0.14 -4.26
N LEU A 33 10.00 -0.68 -4.86
CA LEU A 33 9.76 -0.65 -6.30
C LEU A 33 9.26 0.74 -6.73
N ILE A 34 8.33 1.33 -5.97
CA ILE A 34 7.76 2.64 -6.26
C ILE A 34 8.78 3.76 -6.03
N ALA A 35 9.45 3.76 -4.88
CA ALA A 35 10.46 4.77 -4.56
C ALA A 35 11.64 4.74 -5.54
N GLY A 36 12.05 3.55 -5.99
CA GLY A 36 13.14 3.36 -6.95
C GLY A 36 12.75 3.69 -8.38
N PHE A 37 11.72 3.04 -8.92
CA PHE A 37 11.34 3.13 -10.33
C PHE A 37 10.25 4.15 -10.60
N GLY A 38 9.31 4.34 -9.67
CA GLY A 38 8.19 5.27 -9.84
C GLY A 38 8.61 6.75 -9.77
N LEU A 39 9.67 7.12 -9.07
CA LEU A 39 9.98 8.54 -8.87
C LEU A 39 11.00 9.13 -9.85
N LYS A 40 11.92 8.31 -10.36
CA LYS A 40 13.06 8.76 -11.19
C LYS A 40 12.85 8.59 -12.68
N VAL A 41 11.92 7.73 -13.08
CA VAL A 41 11.67 7.37 -14.48
C VAL A 41 10.49 8.21 -14.97
N LYS A 42 10.48 8.63 -16.25
CA LYS A 42 9.25 9.13 -16.90
C LYS A 42 8.26 7.97 -17.00
N ILE A 43 7.55 7.70 -15.91
CA ILE A 43 6.75 6.49 -15.72
C ILE A 43 5.77 6.31 -16.88
N SER A 44 5.17 7.41 -17.36
CA SER A 44 4.21 7.40 -18.47
C SER A 44 4.80 6.84 -19.76
N ALA A 45 6.08 7.09 -20.04
CA ALA A 45 6.74 6.60 -21.25
C ALA A 45 6.97 5.08 -21.24
N TYR A 46 7.10 4.47 -20.05
CA TYR A 46 7.31 3.02 -19.91
C TYR A 46 6.02 2.26 -19.59
N ALA A 47 5.06 2.89 -18.90
CA ALA A 47 3.78 2.29 -18.55
C ALA A 47 3.02 1.79 -19.78
N MET A 48 2.93 2.62 -20.82
CA MET A 48 2.18 2.30 -22.04
C MET A 48 2.81 1.11 -22.82
N PRO A 49 4.12 1.09 -23.11
CA PRO A 49 4.76 -0.11 -23.68
C PRO A 49 4.57 -1.36 -22.82
N MET A 50 4.72 -1.26 -21.50
CA MET A 50 4.53 -2.40 -20.59
C MET A 50 3.11 -2.95 -20.64
N LEU A 51 2.10 -2.08 -20.72
CA LEU A 51 0.70 -2.47 -20.90
C LEU A 51 0.49 -3.14 -22.26
N VAL A 52 1.00 -2.56 -23.35
CA VAL A 52 0.84 -3.10 -24.71
C VAL A 52 1.46 -4.50 -24.79
N PHE A 53 2.72 -4.66 -24.39
CA PHE A 53 3.38 -5.96 -24.39
C PHE A 53 2.74 -6.93 -23.39
N GLY A 54 2.32 -6.45 -22.21
CA GLY A 54 1.62 -7.25 -21.22
C GLY A 54 0.32 -7.85 -21.76
N ILE A 55 -0.51 -7.03 -22.41
CA ILE A 55 -1.77 -7.46 -23.03
C ILE A 55 -1.49 -8.45 -24.17
N ILE A 56 -0.55 -8.17 -25.06
CA ILE A 56 -0.19 -9.08 -26.17
C ILE A 56 0.24 -10.46 -25.64
N LEU A 57 1.01 -10.49 -24.55
CA LEU A 57 1.51 -11.72 -23.93
C LEU A 57 0.41 -12.52 -23.22
N ILE A 58 -0.62 -11.88 -22.67
CA ILE A 58 -1.79 -12.54 -22.06
C ILE A 58 -2.55 -13.40 -23.08
N PHE A 59 -2.56 -13.02 -24.36
CA PHE A 59 -3.23 -13.79 -25.42
C PHE A 59 -2.42 -14.99 -25.93
N GLN A 60 -1.16 -15.15 -25.51
CA GLN A 60 -0.32 -16.27 -25.96
C GLN A 60 -0.78 -17.61 -25.37
N LYS A 61 -0.72 -18.71 -26.12
CA LYS A 61 -1.17 -20.03 -25.63
C LYS A 61 -0.33 -20.57 -24.47
N SER A 62 0.95 -20.21 -24.39
CA SER A 62 1.88 -20.69 -23.36
C SER A 62 1.57 -20.09 -21.98
N ARG A 63 1.42 -20.95 -20.97
CA ARG A 63 1.12 -20.54 -19.58
C ARG A 63 2.19 -19.61 -18.99
N SER A 64 3.46 -19.81 -19.36
CA SER A 64 4.57 -18.97 -18.89
C SER A 64 4.49 -17.56 -19.50
N LEU A 65 4.28 -17.45 -20.82
CA LEU A 65 4.15 -16.16 -21.49
C LEU A 65 2.93 -15.38 -21.00
N LYS A 66 1.79 -16.05 -20.74
CA LYS A 66 0.64 -15.41 -20.10
C LYS A 66 0.98 -14.84 -18.72
N GLY A 67 1.72 -15.62 -17.91
CA GLY A 67 2.17 -15.18 -16.59
C GLY A 67 3.01 -13.90 -16.65
N VAL A 68 3.99 -13.85 -17.56
CA VAL A 68 4.79 -12.64 -17.82
C VAL A 68 3.90 -11.49 -18.29
N GLY A 69 2.91 -11.78 -19.14
CA GLY A 69 1.93 -10.79 -19.59
C GLY A 69 1.13 -10.16 -18.45
N TYR A 70 0.63 -10.96 -17.50
CA TYR A 70 -0.06 -10.46 -16.31
C TYR A 70 0.85 -9.60 -15.43
N ILE A 71 2.12 -9.99 -15.26
CA ILE A 71 3.10 -9.21 -14.48
C ILE A 71 3.35 -7.85 -15.14
N LEU A 72 3.61 -7.83 -16.46
CA LEU A 72 3.85 -6.59 -17.20
C LEU A 72 2.63 -5.69 -17.23
N ALA A 73 1.43 -6.24 -17.43
CA ALA A 73 0.19 -5.47 -17.39
C ALA A 73 -0.06 -4.89 -16.00
N GLY A 74 0.14 -5.67 -14.93
CA GLY A 74 0.00 -5.21 -13.55
C GLY A 74 0.98 -4.08 -13.21
N LEU A 75 2.26 -4.23 -13.56
CA LEU A 75 3.26 -3.18 -13.39
C LEU A 75 2.94 -1.94 -14.23
N GLY A 76 2.48 -2.12 -15.48
CA GLY A 76 2.06 -1.04 -16.35
C GLY A 76 0.90 -0.23 -15.77
N PHE A 77 -0.12 -0.90 -15.22
CA PHE A 77 -1.23 -0.22 -14.54
C PHE A 77 -0.80 0.46 -13.24
N LEU A 78 0.09 -0.16 -12.44
CA LEU A 78 0.65 0.46 -11.24
C LEU A 78 1.36 1.78 -11.59
N PHE A 79 2.21 1.73 -12.60
CA PHE A 79 2.96 2.87 -13.11
C PHE A 79 2.05 3.98 -13.66
N LEU A 80 1.04 3.63 -14.45
CA LEU A 80 0.03 4.57 -14.93
C LEU A 80 -0.74 5.22 -13.76
N GLY A 81 -1.11 4.43 -12.74
CA GLY A 81 -1.77 4.93 -11.54
C GLY A 81 -0.92 5.96 -10.80
N ILE A 82 0.37 5.68 -10.58
CA ILE A 82 1.30 6.62 -9.93
C ILE A 82 1.41 7.92 -10.73
N HIS A 83 1.47 7.83 -12.06
CA HIS A 83 1.51 9.01 -12.92
C HIS A 83 0.28 9.91 -12.72
N HIS A 84 -0.92 9.34 -12.78
CA HIS A 84 -2.16 10.10 -12.58
C HIS A 84 -2.32 10.62 -11.14
N MET A 85 -1.83 9.88 -10.14
CA MET A 85 -1.80 10.38 -8.77
C MET A 85 -0.91 11.63 -8.66
N LYS A 86 0.27 11.61 -9.31
CA LYS A 86 1.14 12.78 -9.36
C LYS A 86 0.47 13.96 -10.06
N GLU A 87 -0.14 13.75 -11.22
CA GLU A 87 -0.89 14.80 -11.94
C GLU A 87 -2.02 15.38 -11.10
N GLY A 88 -2.75 14.52 -10.37
CA GLY A 88 -3.78 14.96 -9.43
C GLY A 88 -3.19 15.85 -8.34
N PHE A 89 -2.12 15.42 -7.67
CA PHE A 89 -1.45 16.23 -6.66
C PHE A 89 -0.89 17.55 -7.20
N ASP A 90 -0.36 17.56 -8.42
CA ASP A 90 0.13 18.78 -9.08
C ASP A 90 -1.05 19.73 -9.40
N ALA A 91 -2.18 19.23 -9.88
CA ALA A 91 -3.37 20.03 -10.17
C ALA A 91 -4.02 20.64 -8.90
N PHE A 92 -3.96 19.91 -7.77
CA PHE A 92 -4.47 20.42 -6.50
C PHE A 92 -3.50 21.37 -5.78
N LYS A 93 -2.21 21.39 -6.16
CA LYS A 93 -1.20 22.27 -5.57
C LYS A 93 -1.57 23.74 -5.59
N ASP A 94 -2.16 24.17 -6.71
CA ASP A 94 -2.49 25.58 -6.95
C ASP A 94 -3.81 26.01 -6.26
N THR A 95 -4.65 25.05 -5.85
CA THR A 95 -5.95 25.32 -5.21
C THR A 95 -5.95 25.07 -3.70
N ILE A 96 -5.22 24.06 -3.23
CA ILE A 96 -5.09 23.70 -1.81
C ILE A 96 -3.61 23.51 -1.49
N ASP A 97 -3.02 24.50 -0.86
CA ASP A 97 -1.65 24.39 -0.35
C ASP A 97 -1.65 23.58 0.96
N LEU A 98 -1.50 22.25 0.82
CA LEU A 98 -1.42 21.32 1.94
C LEU A 98 -0.25 21.62 2.89
N THR A 99 0.76 22.35 2.43
CA THR A 99 1.89 22.75 3.27
C THR A 99 1.47 23.76 4.34
N LYS A 100 0.39 24.52 4.14
CA LYS A 100 -0.18 25.43 5.15
C LYS A 100 -0.89 24.71 6.29
N PHE A 101 -1.33 23.47 6.06
CA PHE A 101 -1.89 22.60 7.08
C PHE A 101 -0.81 21.75 7.77
N ALA A 102 0.45 21.87 7.35
CA ALA A 102 1.57 21.23 8.03
C ALA A 102 1.81 21.92 9.38
N VAL A 103 1.28 21.33 10.44
CA VAL A 103 1.57 21.74 11.81
C VAL A 103 3.02 21.35 12.13
N ALA A 104 3.82 22.28 12.64
CA ALA A 104 5.20 22.01 12.98
C ALA A 104 5.35 21.26 14.32
N GLY A 105 6.44 20.50 14.45
CA GLY A 105 6.83 19.83 15.69
C GLY A 105 5.99 18.59 16.03
N TYR A 106 6.05 18.17 17.30
CA TYR A 106 5.36 16.97 17.80
C TYR A 106 3.85 16.93 17.48
N PRO A 107 3.07 18.03 17.57
CA PRO A 107 1.64 18.00 17.21
C PRO A 107 1.39 17.64 15.74
N GLY A 108 2.28 18.08 14.84
CA GLY A 108 2.24 17.70 13.43
C GLY A 108 2.44 16.21 13.22
N VAL A 109 3.45 15.63 13.88
CA VAL A 109 3.72 14.20 13.80
C VAL A 109 2.50 13.38 14.22
N PHE A 110 1.85 13.73 15.33
CA PHE A 110 0.63 13.03 15.77
C PHE A 110 -0.54 13.21 14.79
N LEU A 111 -0.72 14.41 14.23
CA LEU A 111 -1.76 14.68 13.25
C LEU A 111 -1.56 13.87 11.96
N PHE A 112 -0.36 13.87 11.41
CA PHE A 112 -0.03 13.11 10.19
C PHE A 112 -0.06 11.60 10.44
N ALA A 113 0.33 11.12 11.62
CA ALA A 113 0.13 9.73 12.00
C ALA A 113 -1.36 9.36 12.05
N PHE A 114 -2.20 10.22 12.62
CA PHE A 114 -3.65 10.01 12.64
C PHE A 114 -4.25 10.00 11.22
N LEU A 115 -3.84 10.92 10.35
CA LEU A 115 -4.24 10.93 8.95
C LEU A 115 -3.80 9.65 8.23
N GLY A 116 -2.61 9.13 8.54
CA GLY A 116 -2.12 7.85 8.03
C GLY A 116 -3.00 6.67 8.46
N ILE A 117 -3.42 6.64 9.73
CA ILE A 117 -4.36 5.64 10.24
C ILE A 117 -5.67 5.70 9.46
N VAL A 118 -6.27 6.88 9.34
CA VAL A 118 -7.54 7.09 8.63
C VAL A 118 -7.41 6.70 7.16
N ALA A 119 -6.34 7.12 6.49
CA ALA A 119 -6.08 6.78 5.09
C ALA A 119 -6.00 5.26 4.89
N THR A 120 -5.25 4.54 5.73
CA THR A 120 -5.17 3.07 5.64
C THR A 120 -6.51 2.40 5.93
N VAL A 121 -7.26 2.87 6.93
CA VAL A 121 -8.57 2.29 7.26
C VAL A 121 -9.56 2.50 6.12
N ILE A 122 -9.54 3.65 5.45
CA ILE A 122 -10.41 3.90 4.28
C ILE A 122 -9.95 3.04 3.10
N MET A 123 -8.65 3.03 2.81
CA MET A 123 -8.10 2.36 1.64
C MET A 123 -8.10 0.83 1.78
N GLN A 124 -8.10 0.31 3.02
CA GLN A 124 -7.99 -1.11 3.37
C GLN A 124 -6.77 -1.83 2.76
N SER A 125 -5.83 -1.06 2.21
CA SER A 125 -4.64 -1.54 1.50
C SER A 125 -3.44 -0.73 1.95
N SER A 126 -2.55 -1.37 2.71
CA SER A 126 -1.30 -0.78 3.19
C SER A 126 -0.37 -0.42 2.03
N HIS A 127 -0.30 -1.27 1.01
CA HIS A 127 0.49 -1.00 -0.19
C HIS A 127 -0.02 0.23 -0.94
N ALA A 128 -1.34 0.32 -1.20
CA ALA A 128 -1.92 1.49 -1.86
C ALA A 128 -1.68 2.77 -1.05
N THR A 129 -1.84 2.72 0.28
CA THR A 129 -1.61 3.86 1.17
C THR A 129 -0.16 4.36 1.09
N LEU A 130 0.82 3.45 1.13
CA LEU A 130 2.24 3.81 0.95
C LEU A 130 2.52 4.40 -0.43
N VAL A 131 1.88 3.92 -1.50
CA VAL A 131 1.99 4.52 -2.85
C VAL A 131 1.57 5.99 -2.81
N ILE A 132 0.46 6.31 -2.15
CA ILE A 132 -0.04 7.70 -2.04
C ILE A 132 0.99 8.57 -1.32
N ILE A 133 1.48 8.10 -0.17
CA ILE A 133 2.43 8.85 0.66
C ILE A 133 3.72 9.12 -0.10
N ILE A 134 4.29 8.10 -0.76
CA ILE A 134 5.53 8.22 -1.53
C ILE A 134 5.32 9.15 -2.74
N THR A 135 4.18 9.06 -3.41
CA THR A 135 3.84 9.92 -4.57
C THR A 135 3.62 11.37 -4.15
N ALA A 136 2.93 11.62 -3.03
CA ALA A 136 2.72 12.94 -2.48
C ALA A 136 4.04 13.60 -2.04
N LEU A 137 4.96 12.82 -1.44
CA LEU A 137 6.31 13.28 -1.10
C LEU A 137 7.09 13.64 -2.37
N ALA A 138 7.00 12.83 -3.42
CA ALA A 138 7.68 13.09 -4.69
C ALA A 138 7.13 14.28 -5.47
N ALA A 139 5.83 14.58 -5.32
CA ALA A 139 5.20 15.79 -5.82
C ALA A 139 5.49 17.03 -4.94
N GLN A 140 6.28 16.88 -3.87
CA GLN A 140 6.61 17.92 -2.89
C GLN A 140 5.37 18.52 -2.20
N GLN A 141 4.30 17.74 -2.06
CA GLN A 141 3.08 18.16 -1.34
C GLN A 141 3.18 17.97 0.16
N ILE A 142 4.05 17.05 0.60
CA ILE A 142 4.33 16.77 2.00
C ILE A 142 5.83 16.75 2.23
N THR A 143 6.26 17.11 3.44
CA THR A 143 7.66 17.02 3.85
C THR A 143 8.04 15.56 4.14
N TYR A 144 9.35 15.28 4.19
CA TYR A 144 9.85 13.96 4.58
C TYR A 144 9.37 13.54 5.97
N GLU A 145 9.36 14.47 6.93
CA GLU A 145 8.87 14.21 8.29
C GLU A 145 7.37 13.85 8.31
N ASN A 146 6.56 14.57 7.53
CA ASN A 146 5.13 14.27 7.40
C ASN A 146 4.90 12.91 6.73
N ALA A 147 5.69 12.58 5.71
CA ALA A 147 5.64 11.28 5.05
C ALA A 147 6.00 10.13 6.00
N LEU A 148 7.00 10.33 6.87
CA LEU A 148 7.38 9.35 7.89
C LEU A 148 6.25 9.16 8.92
N ALA A 149 5.66 10.25 9.41
CA ALA A 149 4.54 10.21 10.33
C ALA A 149 3.32 9.51 9.71
N LEU A 150 2.97 9.83 8.45
CA LEU A 150 1.92 9.16 7.69
C LEU A 150 2.20 7.66 7.53
N ALA A 151 3.45 7.27 7.25
CA ALA A 151 3.82 5.86 7.07
C ALA A 151 3.69 5.07 8.39
N ILE A 152 4.11 5.65 9.51
CA ILE A 152 3.92 5.05 10.85
C ILE A 152 2.43 4.89 11.15
N GLY A 153 1.66 5.95 10.93
CA GLY A 153 0.20 5.91 11.07
C GLY A 153 -0.46 4.86 10.18
N ALA A 154 -0.02 4.74 8.94
CA ALA A 154 -0.53 3.77 7.99
C ALA A 154 -0.27 2.32 8.44
N ASN A 155 0.87 2.06 9.09
CA ASN A 155 1.17 0.75 9.67
C ASN A 155 0.24 0.43 10.85
N ILE A 156 0.01 1.40 11.74
CA ILE A 156 -0.96 1.26 12.84
C ILE A 156 -2.38 1.03 12.30
N GLY A 157 -2.79 1.74 11.25
CA GLY A 157 -4.10 1.57 10.62
C GLY A 157 -4.35 0.14 10.10
N THR A 158 -3.31 -0.55 9.63
CA THR A 158 -3.39 -1.96 9.19
C THR A 158 -3.75 -2.89 10.35
N THR A 159 -3.40 -2.53 11.58
CA THR A 159 -3.80 -3.26 12.78
C THR A 159 -5.28 -3.08 13.08
N ILE A 160 -5.83 -1.87 12.88
CA ILE A 160 -7.25 -1.59 13.09
C ILE A 160 -8.11 -2.40 12.13
N THR A 161 -7.73 -2.46 10.84
CA THR A 161 -8.47 -3.27 9.85
C THR A 161 -8.43 -4.77 10.20
N ALA A 162 -7.31 -5.27 10.73
CA ALA A 162 -7.22 -6.64 11.23
C ALA A 162 -8.12 -6.91 12.45
N ILE A 163 -8.19 -5.98 13.41
CA ILE A 163 -9.09 -6.08 14.57
C ILE A 163 -10.54 -6.10 14.12
N LEU A 164 -10.95 -5.16 13.26
CA LEU A 164 -12.31 -5.07 12.74
C LEU A 164 -12.70 -6.38 12.02
N GLY A 165 -11.79 -6.93 11.20
CA GLY A 165 -11.99 -8.21 10.54
C GLY A 165 -12.07 -9.42 11.49
N ALA A 166 -11.47 -9.32 12.68
CA ALA A 166 -11.48 -10.38 13.70
C ALA A 166 -12.67 -10.33 14.65
N LEU A 167 -13.43 -9.23 14.69
CA LEU A 167 -14.64 -9.12 15.53
C LEU A 167 -15.67 -10.20 15.18
N SER A 168 -15.82 -10.52 13.90
CA SER A 168 -16.70 -11.57 13.39
C SER A 168 -16.05 -12.96 13.30
N ALA A 169 -14.81 -13.12 13.78
CA ALA A 169 -14.02 -14.34 13.62
C ALA A 169 -14.09 -15.27 14.86
N ASN A 170 -13.74 -16.54 14.65
CA ASN A 170 -13.65 -17.51 15.74
C ASN A 170 -12.40 -17.26 16.64
N VAL A 171 -12.23 -18.07 17.69
CA VAL A 171 -11.10 -17.92 18.64
C VAL A 171 -9.75 -17.91 17.94
N GLN A 172 -9.55 -18.73 16.90
CA GLN A 172 -8.30 -18.77 16.15
C GLN A 172 -8.09 -17.49 15.33
N GLY A 173 -9.15 -16.97 14.69
CA GLY A 173 -9.11 -15.69 13.97
C GLY A 173 -8.77 -14.51 14.90
N LYS A 174 -9.32 -14.50 16.12
CA LYS A 174 -8.97 -13.50 17.14
C LYS A 174 -7.52 -13.62 17.62
N ARG A 175 -7.00 -14.84 17.79
CA ARG A 175 -5.58 -15.07 18.13
C ARG A 175 -4.64 -14.58 17.02
N LEU A 176 -5.02 -14.77 15.76
CA LEU A 176 -4.24 -14.28 14.61
C LEU A 176 -4.21 -12.75 14.56
N ALA A 177 -5.34 -12.08 14.79
CA ALA A 177 -5.37 -10.61 14.87
C ALA A 177 -4.59 -10.08 16.08
N GLY A 178 -4.62 -10.79 17.22
CA GLY A 178 -3.77 -10.47 18.37
C GLY A 178 -2.29 -10.57 18.04
N ALA A 179 -1.86 -11.63 17.34
CA ALA A 179 -0.47 -11.78 16.89
C ALA A 179 -0.06 -10.64 15.94
N HIS A 180 -0.95 -10.24 15.03
CA HIS A 180 -0.73 -9.11 14.12
C HIS A 180 -0.61 -7.77 14.87
N LEU A 181 -1.42 -7.57 15.91
CA LEU A 181 -1.35 -6.36 16.75
C LEU A 181 -0.04 -6.28 17.51
N ILE A 182 0.38 -7.37 18.16
CA ILE A 182 1.66 -7.43 18.89
C ILE A 182 2.82 -7.11 17.94
N PHE A 183 2.81 -7.67 16.74
CA PHE A 183 3.87 -7.44 15.75
C PHE A 183 3.94 -6.00 15.24
N ASN A 184 2.82 -5.29 15.07
CA ASN A 184 2.83 -3.91 14.58
C ASN A 184 3.10 -2.86 15.67
N VAL A 185 2.92 -3.23 16.94
CA VAL A 185 3.13 -2.34 18.10
C VAL A 185 4.57 -2.41 18.62
N VAL A 186 5.28 -3.52 18.38
CA VAL A 186 6.69 -3.75 18.71
C VAL A 186 7.57 -3.37 17.53
#